data_AF-A0A934NAL4-F1
#
_entry.id   AF-A0A934NAL4-F1
#
_cell.length_a   1.000
_cell.length_b   1.000
_cell.length_c   1.000
_cell.angle_alpha   90.00
_cell.angle_beta   90.00
_cell.angle_gamma   90.00
#
_symmetry.space_group_name_H-M   'P 1'
#
loop_
_entity.id
_entity.type
_entity.pdbx_description
1 polymer ?
#
loop_
_entity_poly.entity_id
_entity_poly.type
_entity_poly.pdbx_seq_one_letter_code
_entity_poly.pdbx_strand_id
1 'polypeptide(L)'
;MNIPNVLTASRLLAIPVLMALLLIRFPYHDQLAAGVFVLASLTDTLDGNLARLRGQVTELGKFLDPLADKLFILSVLIVLVQLGELPAWIVIVIFGRELLITVLRSLSASQGRVIAATPFGKTKTVSQVVAVLLLILQRPYPGLHLWASLAVGFAVAFTVLSGLDYLWRFRQVLLFKHLDPSGERPVAVPGGGAPGSESPVNPLARRIGERIGSGGMTVAVAESCTGGLLAAAITDQPGSSAYFQGGVVAYTNEVKKALLGVPEELLQKHGAASAEVARAMAEGVRRLLRADLAVSITGIAGPEADGSSKPVGLTHVWLAGDGPGEGRSFTFKGDRWENRRRSVDEALNLLLAHIPA
;
A
#
# COMPACT_ATOMS: atom_id res chain seq x y z
N MET A 1 -0.29 -2.79 -29.89
CA MET A 1 -1.18 -2.74 -28.71
C MET A 1 -0.92 -3.99 -27.89
N ASN A 2 -0.73 -3.87 -26.58
CA ASN A 2 -0.54 -5.03 -25.71
C ASN A 2 -1.87 -5.79 -25.58
N ILE A 3 -1.80 -7.12 -25.47
CA ILE A 3 -2.97 -8.01 -25.37
C ILE A 3 -3.98 -7.57 -24.30
N PRO A 4 -3.56 -7.13 -23.08
CA PRO A 4 -4.49 -6.65 -22.05
C PRO A 4 -5.32 -5.43 -22.52
N ASN A 5 -4.70 -4.46 -23.19
CA ASN A 5 -5.39 -3.26 -23.65
C ASN A 5 -6.43 -3.57 -24.74
N VAL A 6 -6.19 -4.60 -25.56
CA VAL A 6 -7.15 -5.05 -26.58
C VAL A 6 -8.38 -5.67 -25.92
N LEU A 7 -8.20 -6.38 -24.81
CA LEU A 7 -9.28 -7.07 -24.10
C LEU A 7 -10.11 -6.09 -23.24
N THR A 8 -9.49 -5.07 -22.67
CA THR A 8 -10.20 -3.93 -22.04
C THR A 8 -11.01 -3.14 -23.08
N ALA A 9 -10.41 -2.87 -24.24
CA ALA A 9 -11.10 -2.20 -25.34
C ALA A 9 -12.28 -3.03 -25.89
N SER A 10 -12.12 -4.36 -25.97
CA SER A 10 -13.21 -5.23 -26.43
C SER A 10 -14.40 -5.23 -25.45
N ARG A 11 -14.16 -5.13 -24.14
CA ARG A 11 -15.22 -5.00 -23.13
C ARG A 11 -15.98 -3.68 -23.26
N LEU A 12 -15.27 -2.58 -23.47
CA LEU A 12 -15.88 -1.27 -23.74
C LEU A 12 -16.73 -1.29 -25.01
N LEU A 13 -16.26 -1.96 -26.08
CA LEU A 13 -17.01 -2.14 -27.32
C LEU A 13 -18.20 -3.11 -27.17
N ALA A 14 -18.14 -4.06 -26.22
CA ALA A 14 -19.25 -4.96 -25.94
C ALA A 14 -20.45 -4.25 -25.29
N ILE A 15 -20.25 -3.09 -24.64
CA ILE A 15 -21.31 -2.32 -24.00
C ILE A 15 -22.42 -1.93 -24.98
N PRO A 16 -22.16 -1.18 -26.08
CA PRO A 16 -23.21 -0.80 -27.02
C PRO A 16 -23.87 -2.02 -27.69
N VAL A 17 -23.10 -3.08 -27.95
CA VAL A 17 -23.64 -4.34 -28.51
C VAL A 17 -24.63 -4.98 -27.53
N LEU A 18 -24.27 -5.12 -26.26
CA LEU A 18 -25.16 -5.65 -25.22
C LEU A 18 -26.41 -4.80 -25.04
N MET A 19 -26.26 -3.48 -25.02
CA MET A 19 -27.41 -2.57 -24.93
C MET A 19 -28.36 -2.77 -26.12
N ALA A 20 -27.82 -2.87 -27.33
CA ALA A 20 -28.63 -3.13 -28.52
C ALA A 20 -29.35 -4.49 -28.43
N LEU A 21 -28.67 -5.55 -28.00
CA LEU A 21 -29.26 -6.89 -27.85
C LEU A 21 -30.36 -6.94 -26.78
N LEU A 22 -30.23 -6.18 -25.70
CA LEU A 22 -31.22 -6.16 -24.62
C LEU A 22 -32.45 -5.30 -24.97
N LEU A 23 -32.28 -4.24 -25.76
CA LEU A 23 -33.32 -3.27 -26.10
C LEU A 23 -34.06 -3.60 -27.40
N ILE A 24 -33.37 -4.14 -28.42
CA ILE A 24 -33.96 -4.47 -29.73
C ILE A 24 -34.53 -5.89 -29.68
N ARG A 25 -35.84 -6.01 -29.89
CA ARG A 25 -36.55 -7.29 -29.79
C ARG A 25 -36.51 -8.06 -31.11
N PHE A 26 -35.80 -9.19 -31.14
CA PHE A 26 -35.82 -10.18 -32.22
C PHE A 26 -35.59 -11.60 -31.67
N PRO A 27 -35.92 -12.68 -32.39
CA PRO A 27 -35.81 -14.03 -31.84
C PRO A 27 -34.43 -14.32 -31.23
N TYR A 28 -34.41 -14.84 -30.00
CA TYR A 28 -33.21 -15.19 -29.23
C TYR A 28 -32.28 -14.03 -28.79
N HIS A 29 -32.76 -12.78 -28.84
CA HIS A 29 -31.96 -11.60 -28.47
C HIS A 29 -31.39 -11.66 -27.03
N ASP A 30 -32.17 -12.18 -26.06
CA ASP A 30 -31.74 -12.29 -24.65
C ASP A 30 -30.69 -13.38 -24.44
N GLN A 31 -30.79 -14.52 -25.14
CA GLN A 31 -29.78 -15.58 -25.09
C GLN A 31 -28.46 -15.12 -25.71
N LEU A 32 -28.52 -14.36 -26.80
CA LEU A 32 -27.34 -13.73 -27.40
C LEU A 32 -26.72 -12.69 -26.45
N ALA A 33 -27.55 -11.86 -25.80
CA ALA A 33 -27.08 -10.91 -24.80
C ALA A 33 -26.38 -11.64 -23.63
N ALA A 34 -26.96 -12.71 -23.11
CA ALA A 34 -26.35 -13.54 -22.07
C ALA A 34 -25.01 -14.13 -22.53
N GLY A 35 -24.93 -14.63 -23.77
CA GLY A 35 -23.69 -15.15 -24.35
C GLY A 35 -22.58 -14.10 -24.44
N VAL A 36 -22.89 -12.92 -24.99
CA VAL A 36 -21.94 -11.80 -25.06
C VAL A 36 -21.52 -11.35 -23.67
N PHE A 37 -22.45 -11.28 -22.71
CA PHE A 37 -22.17 -10.89 -21.33
C PHE A 37 -21.20 -11.86 -20.65
N VAL A 38 -21.42 -13.16 -20.79
CA VAL A 38 -20.54 -14.20 -20.23
C VAL A 38 -19.15 -14.13 -20.87
N LEU A 39 -19.07 -14.03 -22.19
CA LEU A 39 -17.78 -13.92 -22.89
C LEU A 39 -16.99 -12.70 -22.42
N ALA A 40 -17.62 -11.52 -22.34
CA ALA A 40 -16.99 -10.28 -21.89
C ALA A 40 -16.64 -10.26 -20.40
N SER A 41 -17.37 -11.03 -19.57
CA SER A 41 -17.07 -11.18 -18.13
C SER A 41 -15.92 -12.18 -17.89
N LEU A 42 -15.82 -13.24 -18.69
CA LEU A 42 -14.76 -14.25 -18.57
C LEU A 42 -13.40 -13.69 -18.99
N THR A 43 -13.36 -12.81 -20.00
CA THR A 43 -12.11 -12.16 -20.44
C THR A 43 -11.42 -11.42 -19.29
N ASP A 44 -12.17 -10.82 -18.36
CA ASP A 44 -11.61 -10.10 -17.20
C ASP A 44 -10.73 -10.98 -16.31
N THR A 45 -11.25 -12.14 -15.94
CA THR A 45 -10.51 -13.12 -15.12
C THR A 45 -9.25 -13.64 -15.82
N LEU A 46 -9.29 -13.75 -17.14
CA LEU A 46 -8.16 -14.24 -17.94
C LEU A 46 -7.09 -13.15 -18.09
N ASP A 47 -7.48 -11.90 -18.32
CA ASP A 47 -6.59 -10.75 -18.52
C ASP A 47 -5.73 -10.46 -17.30
N GLY A 48 -6.37 -10.43 -16.13
CA GLY A 48 -5.69 -10.18 -14.87
C GLY A 48 -4.58 -11.20 -14.58
N ASN A 49 -4.74 -12.44 -15.01
CA ASN A 49 -3.75 -13.50 -14.83
C ASN A 49 -2.69 -13.51 -15.94
N LEU A 50 -3.08 -13.32 -17.21
CA LEU A 50 -2.14 -13.28 -18.34
C LEU A 50 -1.23 -12.05 -18.31
N ALA A 51 -1.74 -10.87 -17.92
CA ALA A 51 -0.95 -9.65 -17.79
C ALA A 51 0.12 -9.78 -16.69
N ARG A 52 -0.23 -10.44 -15.58
CA ARG A 52 0.70 -10.74 -14.48
C ARG A 52 1.76 -11.78 -14.85
N LEU A 53 1.41 -12.75 -15.69
CA LEU A 53 2.35 -13.78 -16.16
C LEU A 53 3.33 -13.29 -17.24
N ARG A 54 2.95 -12.27 -18.03
CA ARG A 54 3.77 -11.77 -19.16
C ARG A 54 4.50 -10.46 -18.87
N GLY A 55 4.32 -9.84 -17.70
CA GLY A 55 4.99 -8.59 -17.32
C GLY A 55 4.57 -7.36 -18.15
N GLN A 56 3.50 -7.45 -18.94
CA GLN A 56 3.07 -6.41 -19.89
C GLN A 56 2.02 -5.49 -19.28
N VAL A 57 2.36 -4.80 -18.19
CA VAL A 57 1.43 -3.85 -17.53
C VAL A 57 1.68 -2.44 -18.05
N THR A 58 0.69 -1.83 -18.69
CA THR A 58 0.77 -0.42 -19.15
C THR A 58 0.08 0.52 -18.17
N GLU A 59 0.59 1.74 -17.99
CA GLU A 59 -0.02 2.75 -17.11
C GLU A 59 -1.46 3.11 -17.54
N LEU A 60 -1.70 3.18 -18.85
CA LEU A 60 -3.03 3.42 -19.40
C LEU A 60 -4.00 2.25 -19.13
N GLY A 61 -3.53 1.00 -19.23
CA GLY A 61 -4.31 -0.19 -18.88
C GLY A 61 -4.69 -0.24 -17.40
N LYS A 62 -3.75 0.06 -16.50
CA LYS A 62 -4.02 0.11 -15.04
C LYS A 62 -5.17 1.03 -14.66
N PHE A 63 -5.36 2.13 -15.41
CA PHE A 63 -6.44 3.07 -15.19
C PHE A 63 -7.74 2.66 -15.90
N LEU A 64 -7.65 2.18 -17.15
CA LEU A 64 -8.82 1.82 -17.94
C LEU A 64 -9.50 0.53 -17.46
N ASP A 65 -8.77 -0.45 -16.95
CA ASP A 65 -9.35 -1.74 -16.58
C ASP A 65 -10.41 -1.60 -15.45
N PRO A 66 -10.12 -0.93 -14.31
CA PRO A 66 -11.11 -0.76 -13.25
C PRO A 66 -12.28 0.17 -13.61
N LEU A 67 -12.10 0.99 -14.65
CA LEU A 67 -13.15 1.86 -15.18
C LEU A 67 -14.09 1.07 -16.10
N ALA A 68 -13.53 0.33 -17.05
CA ALA A 68 -14.25 -0.50 -18.01
C ALA A 68 -15.12 -1.56 -17.30
N ASP A 69 -14.59 -2.19 -16.24
CA ASP A 69 -15.33 -3.15 -15.42
C ASP A 69 -16.63 -2.60 -14.84
N LYS A 70 -16.55 -1.40 -14.25
CA LYS A 70 -17.69 -0.76 -13.60
C LYS A 70 -18.70 -0.28 -14.63
N LEU A 71 -18.22 0.35 -15.71
CA LEU A 71 -19.07 0.82 -16.78
C LEU A 71 -19.81 -0.33 -17.45
N PHE A 72 -19.15 -1.47 -17.64
CA PHE A 72 -19.75 -2.65 -18.26
C PHE A 72 -20.94 -3.18 -17.44
N ILE A 73 -20.73 -3.52 -16.16
CA ILE A 73 -21.83 -4.05 -15.34
C ILE A 73 -22.90 -2.99 -15.08
N LEU A 74 -22.50 -1.73 -14.84
CA LEU A 74 -23.46 -0.65 -14.61
C LEU A 74 -24.38 -0.44 -15.81
N SER A 75 -23.85 -0.46 -17.03
CA SER A 75 -24.65 -0.26 -18.25
C SER A 75 -25.74 -1.32 -18.38
N VAL A 76 -25.40 -2.59 -18.13
CA VAL A 76 -26.37 -3.69 -18.17
C VAL A 76 -27.42 -3.53 -17.07
N LEU A 77 -27.02 -3.21 -15.84
CA LEU A 77 -27.94 -2.99 -14.73
C LEU A 77 -28.92 -1.84 -15.00
N ILE A 78 -28.46 -0.73 -15.59
CA ILE A 78 -29.31 0.41 -15.96
C ILE A 78 -30.37 -0.01 -16.99
N VAL A 79 -29.98 -0.77 -18.02
CA VAL A 79 -30.92 -1.28 -19.02
C VAL A 79 -31.95 -2.23 -18.39
N LEU A 80 -31.52 -3.10 -17.46
CA LEU A 80 -32.45 -4.00 -16.75
C LEU A 80 -33.43 -3.23 -15.85
N VAL A 81 -33.01 -2.11 -15.24
CA VAL A 81 -33.93 -1.21 -14.52
C VAL A 81 -34.93 -0.57 -15.49
N GLN A 82 -34.46 -0.09 -16.65
CA GLN A 82 -35.33 0.51 -17.67
C GLN A 82 -36.38 -0.48 -18.20
N LEU A 83 -36.01 -1.76 -18.27
CA LEU A 83 -36.90 -2.85 -18.69
C LEU A 83 -37.84 -3.33 -17.58
N GLY A 84 -37.70 -2.82 -16.35
CA GLY A 84 -38.54 -3.18 -15.19
C GLY A 84 -38.14 -4.48 -14.49
N GLU A 85 -37.00 -5.07 -14.86
CA GLU A 85 -36.50 -6.35 -14.32
C GLU A 85 -35.75 -6.18 -12.99
N LEU A 86 -35.35 -4.95 -12.65
CA LEU A 86 -34.59 -4.65 -11.45
C LEU A 86 -35.01 -3.30 -10.83
N PRO A 87 -35.23 -3.22 -9.51
CA PRO A 87 -35.44 -1.94 -8.83
C PRO A 87 -34.20 -1.04 -8.88
N ALA A 88 -34.40 0.25 -9.17
CA ALA A 88 -33.31 1.23 -9.29
C ALA A 88 -32.45 1.36 -8.00
N TRP A 89 -33.06 1.20 -6.82
CA TRP A 89 -32.34 1.32 -5.55
C TRP A 89 -31.23 0.26 -5.39
N ILE A 90 -31.39 -0.92 -6.01
CA ILE A 90 -30.37 -1.98 -5.98
C ILE A 90 -29.12 -1.53 -6.73
N VAL A 91 -29.29 -0.90 -7.89
CA VAL A 91 -28.19 -0.34 -8.68
C VAL A 91 -27.48 0.77 -7.91
N ILE A 92 -28.25 1.64 -7.23
CA ILE A 92 -27.69 2.71 -6.39
C ILE A 92 -26.81 2.13 -5.27
N VAL A 93 -27.27 1.08 -4.58
CA VAL A 93 -26.49 0.43 -3.51
C VAL A 93 -25.21 -0.20 -4.06
N ILE A 94 -25.32 -0.96 -5.15
CA ILE A 94 -24.18 -1.63 -5.79
C ILE A 94 -23.14 -0.62 -6.26
N PHE A 95 -23.57 0.37 -7.05
CA PHE A 95 -22.70 1.37 -7.66
C PHE A 95 -22.16 2.37 -6.64
N GLY A 96 -23.01 2.87 -5.74
CA GLY A 96 -22.61 3.80 -4.67
C GLY A 96 -21.52 3.21 -3.79
N ARG A 97 -21.62 1.93 -3.43
CA ARG A 97 -20.58 1.22 -2.69
C ARG A 97 -19.29 1.06 -3.51
N GLU A 98 -19.37 0.78 -4.81
CA GLU A 98 -18.18 0.67 -5.67
C GLU A 98 -17.43 2.00 -5.80
N LEU A 99 -18.17 3.10 -5.99
CA LEU A 99 -17.61 4.45 -5.99
C LEU A 99 -16.96 4.77 -4.64
N LEU A 100 -17.67 4.54 -3.54
CA LEU A 100 -17.17 4.79 -2.19
C LEU A 100 -15.82 4.09 -1.96
N ILE A 101 -15.73 2.78 -2.20
CA ILE A 101 -14.47 2.05 -2.00
C ILE A 101 -13.36 2.52 -2.94
N THR A 102 -13.70 2.91 -4.17
CA THR A 102 -12.72 3.44 -5.13
C THR A 102 -12.13 4.76 -4.63
N VAL A 103 -12.98 5.68 -4.17
CA VAL A 103 -12.57 6.97 -3.61
C VAL A 103 -11.75 6.75 -2.35
N LEU A 104 -12.24 5.94 -1.40
CA LEU A 104 -11.53 5.65 -0.16
C LEU A 104 -10.15 5.01 -0.41
N ARG A 105 -10.05 4.10 -1.37
CA ARG A 105 -8.77 3.48 -1.76
C ARG A 105 -7.82 4.49 -2.40
N SER A 106 -8.33 5.36 -3.26
CA SER A 106 -7.55 6.43 -3.89
C SER A 106 -7.02 7.43 -2.85
N LEU A 107 -7.87 7.86 -1.90
CA LEU A 107 -7.48 8.72 -0.78
C LEU A 107 -6.44 8.04 0.11
N SER A 108 -6.60 6.75 0.42
CA SER A 108 -5.62 5.98 1.21
C SER A 108 -4.26 5.90 0.51
N ALA A 109 -4.26 5.63 -0.80
CA ALA A 109 -3.05 5.58 -1.61
C ALA A 109 -2.32 6.95 -1.65
N SER A 110 -3.08 8.06 -1.72
CA SER A 110 -2.50 9.41 -1.66
C SER A 110 -1.82 9.73 -0.30
N GLN A 111 -2.20 9.01 0.76
CA GLN A 111 -1.63 9.15 2.12
C GLN A 111 -0.54 8.11 2.41
N GLY A 112 -0.05 7.39 1.40
CA GLY A 112 1.00 6.38 1.55
C GLY A 112 0.57 5.09 2.28
N ARG A 113 -0.73 4.91 2.57
CA ARG A 113 -1.27 3.70 3.21
C ARG A 113 -1.96 2.83 2.16
N VAL A 114 -1.28 1.75 1.74
CA VAL A 114 -1.84 0.78 0.79
C VAL A 114 -2.65 -0.26 1.55
N ILE A 115 -3.98 -0.13 1.53
CA ILE A 115 -4.88 -1.13 2.11
C ILE A 115 -4.93 -2.34 1.17
N ALA A 116 -4.41 -3.47 1.63
CA ALA A 116 -4.43 -4.72 0.88
C ALA A 116 -5.88 -5.14 0.53
N ALA A 117 -6.08 -5.66 -0.68
CA ALA A 117 -7.37 -6.16 -1.13
C ALA A 117 -7.78 -7.41 -0.34
N THR A 118 -8.98 -7.39 0.25
CA THR A 118 -9.53 -8.55 0.97
C THR A 118 -10.06 -9.63 0.01
N PRO A 119 -10.02 -10.92 0.37
CA PRO A 119 -10.59 -12.02 -0.44
C PRO A 119 -12.08 -11.84 -0.78
N PHE A 120 -12.83 -11.10 0.03
CA PHE A 120 -14.23 -10.73 -0.21
C PHE A 120 -14.48 -10.01 -1.55
N GLY A 121 -13.45 -9.39 -2.14
CA GLY A 121 -13.57 -8.73 -3.45
C GLY A 121 -13.96 -9.69 -4.57
N LYS A 122 -13.40 -10.91 -4.60
CA LYS A 122 -13.67 -11.90 -5.66
C LYS A 122 -15.06 -12.51 -5.52
N THR A 123 -15.46 -12.84 -4.30
CA THR A 123 -16.78 -13.45 -4.03
C THR A 123 -17.92 -12.51 -4.42
N LYS A 124 -17.75 -11.20 -4.17
CA LYS A 124 -18.72 -10.18 -4.62
C LYS A 124 -18.86 -10.19 -6.14
N THR A 125 -17.76 -10.09 -6.89
CA THR A 125 -17.81 -10.00 -8.36
C THR A 125 -18.51 -11.21 -8.97
N VAL A 126 -18.20 -12.43 -8.49
CA VAL A 126 -18.87 -13.65 -8.96
C VAL A 126 -20.38 -13.60 -8.67
N SER A 127 -20.77 -13.20 -7.45
CA SER A 127 -22.20 -13.10 -7.11
C SER A 127 -22.96 -12.09 -7.99
N GLN A 128 -22.32 -10.97 -8.35
CA GLN A 128 -22.91 -9.93 -9.17
C GLN A 128 -23.03 -10.35 -10.64
N VAL A 129 -22.01 -11.01 -11.20
CA VAL A 129 -22.06 -11.57 -12.56
C VAL A 129 -23.15 -12.63 -12.68
N VAL A 130 -23.27 -13.53 -11.70
CA VAL A 130 -24.34 -14.55 -11.66
C VAL A 130 -25.72 -13.90 -11.58
N ALA A 131 -25.89 -12.88 -10.73
CA ALA A 131 -27.15 -12.16 -10.62
C ALA A 131 -27.56 -11.50 -11.96
N VAL A 132 -26.65 -10.79 -12.62
CA VAL A 132 -26.92 -10.16 -13.93
C VAL A 132 -27.25 -11.20 -14.99
N LEU A 133 -26.51 -12.31 -15.05
CA LEU A 133 -26.79 -13.39 -16.00
C LEU A 133 -28.19 -13.96 -15.82
N LEU A 134 -28.60 -14.23 -14.57
CA LEU A 134 -29.94 -14.74 -14.28
C LEU A 134 -31.03 -13.70 -14.57
N LEU A 135 -30.79 -12.41 -14.35
CA LEU A 135 -31.73 -11.34 -14.73
C LEU A 135 -31.90 -11.21 -16.25
N ILE A 136 -30.87 -11.50 -17.04
CA ILE A 136 -31.01 -11.54 -18.51
C ILE A 136 -31.83 -12.78 -18.91
N LEU A 137 -31.50 -13.94 -18.35
CA LEU A 137 -32.11 -15.21 -18.73
C LEU A 137 -33.54 -15.42 -18.19
N GLN A 138 -33.95 -14.72 -17.13
CA GLN A 138 -35.33 -14.83 -16.63
C GLN A 138 -36.36 -14.30 -17.64
N ARG A 139 -35.95 -13.37 -18.52
CA ARG A 139 -36.84 -12.77 -19.54
C ARG A 139 -37.39 -13.84 -20.50
N PRO A 140 -36.55 -14.67 -21.16
CA PRO A 140 -37.05 -15.79 -21.97
C PRO A 140 -37.48 -17.00 -21.13
N TYR A 141 -36.99 -17.15 -19.90
CA TYR A 141 -37.27 -18.31 -19.02
C TYR A 141 -37.85 -17.89 -17.66
N PRO A 142 -39.16 -17.62 -17.57
CA PRO A 142 -39.79 -17.10 -16.35
C PRO A 142 -39.59 -17.95 -15.08
N GLY A 143 -39.36 -19.26 -15.24
CA GLY A 143 -39.04 -20.16 -14.11
C GLY A 143 -37.75 -19.82 -13.36
N LEU A 144 -36.89 -18.97 -13.93
CA LEU A 144 -35.67 -18.49 -13.29
C LEU A 144 -35.89 -17.28 -12.38
N HIS A 145 -37.06 -16.66 -12.37
CA HIS A 145 -37.32 -15.42 -11.63
C HIS A 145 -36.98 -15.53 -10.13
N LEU A 146 -37.33 -16.67 -9.50
CA LEU A 146 -36.98 -16.92 -8.09
C LEU A 146 -35.46 -16.95 -7.87
N TRP A 147 -34.74 -17.67 -8.74
CA TRP A 147 -33.29 -17.81 -8.65
C TRP A 147 -32.57 -16.49 -8.94
N ALA A 148 -33.04 -15.72 -9.91
CA ALA A 148 -32.54 -14.38 -10.20
C ALA A 148 -32.75 -13.44 -9.01
N SER A 149 -33.94 -13.45 -8.41
CA SER A 149 -34.26 -12.65 -7.22
C SER A 149 -33.36 -13.00 -6.03
N LEU A 150 -33.14 -14.29 -5.77
CA LEU A 150 -32.22 -14.74 -4.72
C LEU A 150 -30.78 -14.33 -5.00
N ALA A 151 -30.30 -14.48 -6.23
CA ALA A 151 -28.96 -14.08 -6.64
C ALA A 151 -28.73 -12.57 -6.48
N VAL A 152 -29.71 -11.75 -6.84
CA VAL A 152 -29.70 -10.30 -6.59
C VAL A 152 -29.64 -10.01 -5.09
N GLY A 153 -30.45 -10.69 -4.28
CA GLY A 153 -30.42 -10.57 -2.82
C GLY A 153 -29.04 -10.87 -2.24
N PHE A 154 -28.40 -11.96 -2.68
CA PHE A 154 -27.02 -12.29 -2.28
C PHE A 154 -26.01 -11.24 -2.76
N ALA A 155 -26.11 -10.77 -4.00
CA ALA A 155 -25.21 -9.75 -4.53
C ALA A 155 -25.30 -8.43 -3.73
N VAL A 156 -26.50 -8.01 -3.34
CA VAL A 156 -26.71 -6.85 -2.47
C VAL A 156 -26.14 -7.10 -1.08
N ALA A 157 -26.46 -8.25 -0.47
CA ALA A 157 -25.96 -8.61 0.85
C ALA A 157 -24.42 -8.61 0.89
N PHE A 158 -23.75 -9.26 -0.07
CA PHE A 158 -22.29 -9.24 -0.16
C PHE A 158 -21.73 -7.84 -0.43
N THR A 159 -22.41 -7.03 -1.25
CA THR A 159 -22.01 -5.65 -1.52
C THR A 159 -22.03 -4.82 -0.23
N VAL A 160 -23.11 -4.91 0.54
CA VAL A 160 -23.29 -4.19 1.80
C VAL A 160 -22.32 -4.70 2.87
N LEU A 161 -22.26 -6.00 3.12
CA LEU A 161 -21.36 -6.60 4.11
C LEU A 161 -19.91 -6.26 3.83
N SER A 162 -19.49 -6.35 2.56
CA SER A 162 -18.12 -5.99 2.20
C SER A 162 -17.90 -4.46 2.23
N GLY A 163 -18.92 -3.65 1.98
CA GLY A 163 -18.86 -2.19 2.19
C GLY A 163 -18.67 -1.83 3.67
N LEU A 164 -19.39 -2.51 4.56
CA LEU A 164 -19.30 -2.33 6.01
C LEU A 164 -17.94 -2.81 6.56
N ASP A 165 -17.44 -3.97 6.14
CA ASP A 165 -16.09 -4.43 6.51
C ASP A 165 -15.02 -3.41 6.08
N TYR A 166 -15.15 -2.86 4.87
CA TYR A 166 -14.23 -1.84 4.38
C TYR A 166 -14.32 -0.54 5.21
N LEU A 167 -15.52 -0.05 5.49
CA LEU A 167 -15.76 1.13 6.32
C LEU A 167 -15.27 0.92 7.77
N TRP A 168 -15.47 -0.27 8.33
CA TRP A 168 -15.04 -0.60 9.69
C TRP A 168 -13.52 -0.67 9.82
N ARG A 169 -12.82 -1.18 8.81
CA ARG A 169 -11.35 -1.10 8.72
C ARG A 169 -10.89 0.34 8.48
N PHE A 170 -11.63 1.09 7.67
CA PHE A 170 -11.33 2.48 7.35
C PHE A 170 -11.68 3.46 8.48
N ARG A 171 -12.48 3.05 9.48
CA ARG A 171 -12.80 3.89 10.64
C ARG A 171 -11.55 4.34 11.39
N GLN A 172 -10.49 3.52 11.42
CA GLN A 172 -9.21 3.89 12.03
C GLN A 172 -8.50 5.03 11.30
N VAL A 173 -8.86 5.29 10.03
CA VAL A 173 -8.31 6.39 9.21
C VAL A 173 -9.22 7.63 9.28
N LEU A 174 -10.54 7.45 9.31
CA LEU A 174 -11.51 8.54 9.46
C LEU A 174 -11.60 9.12 10.88
N LEU A 175 -11.46 8.30 11.93
CA LEU A 175 -11.54 8.78 13.32
C LEU A 175 -10.35 9.67 13.72
N PHE A 176 -9.24 9.65 12.97
CA PHE A 176 -8.11 10.56 13.18
C PHE A 176 -8.26 11.91 12.46
N LYS A 177 -9.49 12.28 12.09
CA LYS A 177 -9.79 13.54 11.39
C LYS A 177 -10.74 14.47 12.16
N HIS A 178 -10.64 14.49 13.49
CA HIS A 178 -11.02 15.66 14.28
C HIS A 178 -9.75 16.28 14.87
N LEU A 179 -9.09 17.09 14.04
CA LEU A 179 -8.36 18.25 14.54
C LEU A 179 -9.43 19.25 14.96
N ASP A 180 -9.47 19.49 16.26
CA ASP A 180 -10.22 20.58 16.88
C ASP A 180 -9.84 21.92 16.20
N PRO A 181 -10.81 22.69 15.67
CA PRO A 181 -10.56 24.03 15.15
C PRO A 181 -10.47 25.10 16.27
N SER A 182 -10.65 24.74 17.54
CA SER A 182 -10.34 25.62 18.66
C SER A 182 -8.92 25.33 19.14
N GLY A 183 -8.05 26.34 19.05
CA GLY A 183 -6.62 26.26 19.34
C GLY A 183 -6.27 26.09 20.82
N GLU A 184 -6.91 25.15 21.51
CA GLU A 184 -6.51 24.74 22.85
C GLU A 184 -5.93 23.31 22.79
N ARG A 185 -4.65 23.21 23.13
CA ARG A 185 -3.97 21.91 23.21
C ARG A 185 -4.64 21.09 24.32
N PRO A 186 -4.95 19.80 24.11
CA PRO A 186 -5.41 18.95 25.20
C PRO A 186 -4.30 18.85 26.24
N VAL A 187 -4.68 19.01 27.51
CA VAL A 187 -3.81 18.77 28.66
C VAL A 187 -3.41 17.30 28.63
N ALA A 188 -2.09 17.04 28.72
CA ALA A 188 -1.55 15.69 28.75
C ALA A 188 -2.16 14.90 29.92
N VAL A 189 -2.93 13.85 29.59
CA VAL A 189 -3.33 12.85 30.59
C VAL A 189 -2.13 11.92 30.80
N PRO A 190 -1.65 11.71 32.04
CA PRO A 190 -0.57 10.76 32.29
C PRO A 190 -1.09 9.33 32.13
N GLY A 191 -0.56 8.61 31.14
CA GLY A 191 -0.52 7.14 31.11
C GLY A 191 -1.81 6.41 30.71
N GLY A 192 -1.71 5.57 29.68
CA GLY A 192 -2.70 4.53 29.38
C GLY A 192 -2.92 4.32 27.89
N GLY A 193 -2.03 3.57 27.23
CA GLY A 193 -2.32 3.03 25.90
C GLY A 193 -3.53 2.08 25.93
N ALA A 194 -4.06 1.71 24.76
CA ALA A 194 -5.18 0.78 24.70
C ALA A 194 -4.83 -0.55 25.42
N PRO A 195 -5.72 -1.07 26.30
CA PRO A 195 -5.43 -2.27 27.06
C PRO A 195 -5.16 -3.47 26.14
N GLY A 196 -4.02 -4.11 26.32
CA GLY A 196 -3.63 -5.34 25.61
C GLY A 196 -3.00 -5.15 24.22
N SER A 197 -2.72 -3.92 23.76
CA SER A 197 -2.02 -3.68 22.50
C SER A 197 -0.54 -3.32 22.74
N GLU A 198 0.30 -4.31 23.03
CA GLU A 198 1.75 -4.09 22.88
C GLU A 198 2.08 -4.03 21.39
N SER A 199 2.67 -2.92 20.94
CA SER A 199 3.23 -2.83 19.61
C SER A 199 4.31 -3.91 19.45
N PRO A 200 4.39 -4.60 18.29
CA PRO A 200 5.46 -5.57 18.05
C PRO A 200 6.82 -4.86 18.04
N VAL A 201 7.56 -4.96 19.14
CA VAL A 201 8.88 -4.31 19.27
C VAL A 201 9.99 -5.21 18.72
N ASN A 202 10.93 -4.62 17.98
CA ASN A 202 12.19 -5.28 17.62
C ASN A 202 12.98 -5.67 18.90
N PRO A 203 13.36 -6.95 19.10
CA PRO A 203 14.10 -7.38 20.29
C PRO A 203 15.41 -6.63 20.54
N LEU A 204 16.11 -6.18 19.49
CA LEU A 204 17.32 -5.38 19.62
C LEU A 204 17.02 -3.97 20.12
N ALA A 205 15.97 -3.33 19.59
CA ALA A 205 15.53 -2.01 20.04
C ALA A 205 15.06 -2.03 21.51
N ARG A 206 14.37 -3.11 21.93
CA ARG A 206 14.02 -3.33 23.33
C ARG A 206 15.25 -3.37 24.23
N ARG A 207 16.25 -4.18 23.88
CA ARG A 207 17.51 -4.30 24.63
C ARG A 207 18.28 -2.98 24.70
N ILE A 208 18.26 -2.20 23.62
CA ILE A 208 18.83 -0.84 23.61
C ILE A 208 18.13 0.04 24.65
N GLY A 209 16.80 0.10 24.63
CA GLY A 209 16.02 0.90 25.57
C GLY A 209 16.23 0.46 27.03
N GLU A 210 16.29 -0.85 27.27
CA GLU A 210 16.59 -1.43 28.59
C GLU A 210 17.99 -1.04 29.10
N ARG A 211 19.01 -1.05 28.23
CA ARG A 211 20.38 -0.69 28.62
C ARG A 211 20.61 0.80 28.82
N ILE A 212 20.01 1.65 27.99
CA ILE A 212 20.18 3.10 28.14
C ILE A 212 19.47 3.60 29.42
N GLY A 213 18.27 3.07 29.71
CA GLY A 213 17.49 3.48 30.88
C GLY A 213 17.04 4.95 30.83
N SER A 214 16.55 5.47 31.97
CA SER A 214 16.14 6.88 32.11
C SER A 214 17.31 7.71 32.64
N GLY A 215 17.92 8.52 31.77
CA GLY A 215 19.06 9.40 32.12
C GLY A 215 20.43 8.95 31.61
N GLY A 216 20.47 7.95 30.71
CA GLY A 216 21.68 7.51 30.03
C GLY A 216 22.02 8.33 28.78
N MET A 217 22.60 7.66 27.79
CA MET A 217 23.02 8.26 26.52
C MET A 217 21.84 8.57 25.60
N THR A 218 22.03 9.54 24.72
CA THR A 218 21.07 9.93 23.69
C THR A 218 21.48 9.40 22.32
N VAL A 219 20.50 9.02 21.51
CA VAL A 219 20.69 8.36 20.21
C VAL A 219 20.02 9.16 19.09
N ALA A 220 20.75 9.36 18.00
CA ALA A 220 20.25 9.92 16.74
C ALA A 220 20.47 8.95 15.57
N VAL A 221 19.67 9.07 14.49
CA VAL A 221 19.83 8.21 13.30
C VAL A 221 19.81 8.96 11.97
N ALA A 222 20.62 8.53 11.01
CA ALA A 222 20.59 9.01 9.63
C ALA A 222 20.29 7.87 8.66
N GLU A 223 19.16 7.93 7.95
CA GLU A 223 18.71 6.86 7.06
C GLU A 223 18.72 7.29 5.60
N SER A 224 19.15 6.41 4.70
CA SER A 224 18.96 6.55 3.26
C SER A 224 18.06 5.42 2.74
N CYS A 225 18.62 4.25 2.40
CA CYS A 225 17.86 3.15 1.78
C CYS A 225 16.80 2.51 2.69
N THR A 226 16.92 2.65 4.02
CA THR A 226 15.95 2.14 5.00
C THR A 226 14.73 3.04 5.16
N GLY A 227 14.80 4.31 4.79
CA GLY A 227 13.62 5.19 4.64
C GLY A 227 12.77 5.38 5.90
N GLY A 228 13.38 5.42 7.08
CA GLY A 228 12.69 5.63 8.36
C GLY A 228 12.45 4.36 9.18
N LEU A 229 12.85 3.19 8.67
CA LEU A 229 12.63 1.92 9.35
C LEU A 229 13.45 1.76 10.63
N LEU A 230 14.65 2.35 10.70
CA LEU A 230 15.46 2.31 11.91
C LEU A 230 14.85 3.21 12.99
N ALA A 231 14.44 4.43 12.63
CA ALA A 231 13.74 5.32 13.55
C ALA A 231 12.43 4.69 14.05
N ALA A 232 11.66 4.05 13.18
CA ALA A 232 10.45 3.31 13.54
C ALA A 232 10.77 2.19 14.54
N ALA A 233 11.79 1.36 14.27
CA ALA A 233 12.16 0.26 15.16
C ALA A 233 12.57 0.74 16.57
N ILE A 234 13.24 1.88 16.68
CA ILE A 234 13.59 2.49 17.98
C ILE A 234 12.34 3.07 18.67
N THR A 235 11.48 3.76 17.94
CA THR A 235 10.31 4.45 18.51
C THR A 235 9.14 3.53 18.85
N ASP A 236 9.09 2.34 18.24
CA ASP A 236 8.15 1.27 18.61
C ASP A 236 8.39 0.74 20.03
N GLN A 237 9.60 0.93 20.60
CA GLN A 237 9.87 0.63 22.00
C GLN A 237 9.25 1.70 22.92
N PRO A 238 8.32 1.34 23.82
CA PRO A 238 7.78 2.27 24.80
C PRO A 238 8.89 2.90 25.65
N GLY A 239 8.76 4.21 25.92
CA GLY A 239 9.77 4.97 26.67
C GLY A 239 10.97 5.42 25.84
N SER A 240 11.01 5.14 24.54
CA SER A 240 12.07 5.60 23.62
C SER A 240 12.31 7.12 23.62
N SER A 241 11.30 7.92 23.97
CA SER A 241 11.43 9.38 24.17
C SER A 241 12.44 9.78 25.24
N ALA A 242 12.84 8.86 26.12
CA ALA A 242 13.85 9.12 27.14
C ALA A 242 15.28 9.20 26.58
N TYR A 243 15.54 8.63 25.39
CA TYR A 243 16.89 8.56 24.81
C TYR A 243 16.97 8.87 23.32
N PHE A 244 15.89 8.70 22.56
CA PHE A 244 15.91 8.92 21.12
C PHE A 244 15.65 10.39 20.77
N GLN A 245 16.66 11.07 20.23
CA GLN A 245 16.58 12.49 19.83
C GLN A 245 15.86 12.69 18.50
N GLY A 246 15.82 11.66 17.66
CA GLY A 246 15.21 11.71 16.34
C GLY A 246 16.13 11.22 15.23
N GLY A 247 15.76 11.52 13.99
CA GLY A 247 16.57 11.13 12.84
C GLY A 247 16.27 11.91 11.57
N VAL A 248 17.17 11.76 10.60
CA VAL A 248 17.08 12.39 9.28
C VAL A 248 17.03 11.29 8.23
N VAL A 249 15.97 11.29 7.42
CA VAL A 249 15.90 10.44 6.22
C VAL A 249 16.47 11.22 5.03
N ALA A 250 17.76 11.03 4.76
CA ALA A 250 18.50 11.69 3.69
C ALA A 250 18.59 10.81 2.43
N TYR A 251 17.47 10.62 1.74
CA TYR A 251 17.39 9.74 0.57
C TYR A 251 18.21 10.27 -0.62
N THR A 252 18.13 11.57 -0.92
CA THR A 252 18.85 12.21 -2.04
C THR A 252 20.19 12.80 -1.60
N ASN A 253 21.10 13.03 -2.56
CA ASN A 253 22.38 13.71 -2.30
C ASN A 253 22.18 15.13 -1.76
N GLU A 254 21.17 15.87 -2.25
CA GLU A 254 20.85 17.20 -1.75
C GLU A 254 20.50 17.20 -0.26
N VAL A 255 19.71 16.23 0.20
CA VAL A 255 19.37 16.14 1.63
C VAL A 255 20.58 15.76 2.48
N LYS A 256 21.45 14.86 1.99
CA LYS A 256 22.72 14.50 2.64
C LYS A 256 23.61 15.73 2.84
N LYS A 257 23.70 16.61 1.84
CA LYS A 257 24.45 17.86 1.94
C LYS A 257 23.78 18.86 2.89
N ALA A 258 22.52 19.18 2.62
CA ALA A 258 21.82 20.28 3.29
C ALA A 258 21.60 20.02 4.79
N LEU A 259 21.26 18.78 5.17
CA LEU A 259 20.91 18.46 6.56
C LEU A 259 22.05 17.77 7.32
N LEU A 260 22.83 16.92 6.65
CA LEU A 260 23.88 16.13 7.30
C LEU A 260 25.29 16.69 7.05
N GLY A 261 25.43 17.71 6.20
CA GLY A 261 26.73 18.31 5.91
C GLY A 261 27.70 17.36 5.23
N VAL A 262 27.20 16.36 4.49
CA VAL A 262 28.05 15.44 3.71
C VAL A 262 28.74 16.23 2.60
N PRO A 263 30.08 16.24 2.50
CA PRO A 263 30.79 16.94 1.42
C PRO A 263 30.41 16.43 0.03
N GLU A 264 30.22 17.35 -0.92
CA GLU A 264 29.93 17.02 -2.32
C GLU A 264 31.04 16.17 -2.94
N GLU A 265 32.30 16.43 -2.56
CA GLU A 265 33.47 15.71 -3.06
C GLU A 265 33.43 14.21 -2.69
N LEU A 266 32.90 13.86 -1.52
CA LEU A 266 32.71 12.46 -1.12
C LEU A 266 31.63 11.79 -1.97
N LEU A 267 30.54 12.49 -2.23
CA LEU A 267 29.43 11.98 -3.05
C LEU A 267 29.86 11.76 -4.50
N GLN A 268 30.66 12.66 -5.07
CA GLN A 268 31.19 12.53 -6.43
C GLN A 268 32.23 11.42 -6.55
N LYS A 269 33.15 11.33 -5.59
CA LYS A 269 34.27 10.37 -5.65
C LYS A 269 33.86 8.95 -5.27
N HIS A 270 33.04 8.80 -4.24
CA HIS A 270 32.72 7.49 -3.67
C HIS A 270 31.27 7.06 -3.93
N GLY A 271 30.37 7.96 -4.32
CA GLY A 271 28.95 7.67 -4.48
C GLY A 271 28.21 7.57 -3.13
N ALA A 272 26.87 7.71 -3.15
CA ALA A 272 26.07 7.76 -1.93
C ALA A 272 26.10 6.47 -1.09
N ALA A 273 26.22 5.30 -1.74
CA ALA A 273 26.35 4.01 -1.09
C ALA A 273 27.84 3.69 -0.81
N SER A 274 28.46 4.41 0.11
CA SER A 274 29.87 4.18 0.51
C SER A 274 30.06 4.31 2.03
N ALA A 275 31.15 3.74 2.54
CA ALA A 275 31.50 3.83 3.96
C ALA A 275 31.83 5.27 4.39
N GLU A 276 32.47 6.06 3.51
CA GLU A 276 32.82 7.46 3.75
C GLU A 276 31.57 8.34 3.88
N VAL A 277 30.57 8.10 3.04
CA VAL A 277 29.28 8.79 3.13
C VAL A 277 28.50 8.34 4.37
N ALA A 278 28.51 7.05 4.71
CA ALA A 278 27.92 6.57 5.97
C ALA A 278 28.54 7.28 7.19
N ARG A 279 29.88 7.34 7.24
CA ARG A 279 30.59 8.07 8.29
C ARG A 279 30.14 9.53 8.38
N ALA A 280 30.19 10.26 7.26
CA ALA A 280 29.79 11.66 7.22
C ALA A 280 28.32 11.87 7.63
N MET A 281 27.42 10.95 7.25
CA MET A 281 26.01 10.98 7.67
C MET A 281 25.85 10.79 9.18
N ALA A 282 26.57 9.84 9.78
CA ALA A 282 26.52 9.58 11.21
C ALA A 282 27.06 10.76 12.02
N GLU A 283 28.23 11.30 11.64
CA GLU A 283 28.83 12.48 12.27
C GLU A 283 27.94 13.73 12.11
N GLY A 284 27.33 13.88 10.92
CA GLY A 284 26.40 14.95 10.60
C GLY A 284 25.18 14.96 11.49
N VAL A 285 24.48 13.82 11.59
CA VAL A 285 23.25 13.74 12.38
C VAL A 285 23.53 13.82 13.88
N ARG A 286 24.67 13.30 14.34
CA ARG A 286 25.12 13.44 15.73
C ARG A 286 25.22 14.91 16.14
N ARG A 287 25.90 15.72 15.32
CA ARG A 287 26.04 17.17 15.56
C ARG A 287 24.71 17.91 15.45
N LEU A 288 23.91 17.58 14.43
CA LEU A 288 22.63 18.23 14.18
C LEU A 288 21.65 18.05 15.35
N LEU A 289 21.54 16.83 15.87
CA LEU A 289 20.60 16.48 16.94
C LEU A 289 21.22 16.49 18.34
N ARG A 290 22.51 16.84 18.45
CA ARG A 290 23.27 16.89 19.71
C ARG A 290 23.14 15.58 20.52
N ALA A 291 23.27 14.46 19.83
CA ALA A 291 23.17 13.13 20.43
C ALA A 291 24.55 12.59 20.85
N ASP A 292 24.58 11.78 21.91
CA ASP A 292 25.81 11.13 22.37
C ASP A 292 26.30 10.09 21.35
N LEU A 293 25.37 9.27 20.86
CA LEU A 293 25.60 8.28 19.80
C LEU A 293 24.73 8.59 18.57
N ALA A 294 25.27 8.32 17.39
CA ALA A 294 24.51 8.38 16.15
C ALA A 294 24.87 7.22 15.23
N VAL A 295 23.86 6.58 14.64
CA VAL A 295 24.08 5.53 13.63
C VAL A 295 23.50 5.96 12.29
N SER A 296 24.18 5.61 11.20
CA SER A 296 23.71 5.87 9.84
C SER A 296 23.60 4.60 9.02
N ILE A 297 22.74 4.63 8.01
CA ILE A 297 22.58 3.57 7.02
C ILE A 297 22.52 4.18 5.61
N THR A 298 23.41 3.76 4.73
CA THR A 298 23.34 4.06 3.29
C THR A 298 23.69 2.84 2.45
N GLY A 299 23.03 2.66 1.30
CA GLY A 299 23.17 1.44 0.51
C GLY A 299 22.21 1.38 -0.68
N ILE A 300 22.26 0.26 -1.40
CA ILE A 300 21.47 -0.03 -2.60
C ILE A 300 20.54 -1.19 -2.26
N ALA A 301 19.33 -0.91 -1.77
CA ALA A 301 18.42 -1.98 -1.35
C ALA A 301 17.88 -2.84 -2.51
N GLY A 302 17.86 -2.32 -3.74
CA GLY A 302 17.31 -2.98 -4.92
C GLY A 302 15.88 -2.51 -5.28
N PRO A 303 15.22 -3.16 -6.25
CA PRO A 303 15.72 -4.31 -7.03
C PRO A 303 16.79 -3.94 -8.06
N GLU A 304 16.84 -2.67 -8.47
CA GLU A 304 17.81 -2.16 -9.43
C GLU A 304 19.04 -1.57 -8.73
N ALA A 305 20.17 -1.57 -9.43
CA ALA A 305 21.35 -0.81 -9.00
C ALA A 305 21.07 0.70 -9.07
N ASP A 306 21.88 1.49 -8.39
CA ASP A 306 21.76 2.96 -8.35
C ASP A 306 22.43 3.67 -9.53
N GLY A 307 22.67 2.96 -10.64
CA GLY A 307 23.43 3.44 -11.79
C GLY A 307 24.95 3.32 -11.64
N SER A 308 25.45 2.83 -10.49
CA SER A 308 26.86 2.50 -10.30
C SER A 308 27.17 1.03 -10.60
N SER A 309 28.46 0.65 -10.59
CA SER A 309 28.93 -0.74 -10.70
C SER A 309 28.79 -1.55 -9.40
N LYS A 310 28.25 -0.94 -8.32
CA LYS A 310 28.13 -1.58 -7.01
C LYS A 310 26.94 -2.55 -6.99
N PRO A 311 27.05 -3.67 -6.25
CA PRO A 311 26.01 -4.68 -6.24
C PRO A 311 24.76 -4.21 -5.47
N VAL A 312 23.60 -4.64 -5.93
CA VAL A 312 22.35 -4.58 -5.16
C VAL A 312 22.54 -5.37 -3.86
N GLY A 313 21.99 -4.83 -2.76
CA GLY A 313 22.15 -5.34 -1.41
C GLY A 313 23.35 -4.77 -0.65
N LEU A 314 24.25 -4.02 -1.32
CA LEU A 314 25.35 -3.33 -0.66
C LEU A 314 24.81 -2.31 0.34
N THR A 315 25.23 -2.42 1.60
CA THR A 315 24.84 -1.52 2.68
C THR A 315 26.02 -1.21 3.58
N HIS A 316 26.18 0.06 3.91
CA HIS A 316 27.15 0.58 4.87
C HIS A 316 26.39 1.11 6.08
N VAL A 317 26.82 0.66 7.25
CA VAL A 317 26.33 1.10 8.56
C VAL A 317 27.50 1.74 9.29
N TRP A 318 27.30 2.92 9.88
CA TRP A 318 28.35 3.60 10.63
C TRP A 318 27.81 4.16 11.94
N LEU A 319 28.54 3.96 13.04
CA LEU A 319 28.28 4.54 14.35
C LEU A 319 29.30 5.64 14.68
N ALA A 320 28.81 6.80 15.08
CA ALA A 320 29.60 7.90 15.62
C ALA A 320 29.27 8.10 17.12
N GLY A 321 30.32 8.30 17.93
CA GLY A 321 30.25 8.62 19.35
C GLY A 321 31.39 9.56 19.73
N ASP A 322 31.76 9.64 21.02
CA ASP A 322 32.91 10.43 21.48
C ASP A 322 34.27 9.82 21.10
N GLY A 323 34.31 8.50 20.91
CA GLY A 323 35.50 7.76 20.47
C GLY A 323 35.65 7.68 18.95
N PRO A 324 36.65 6.93 18.46
CA PRO A 324 36.74 6.59 17.04
C PRO A 324 35.47 5.84 16.62
N GLY A 325 34.76 6.36 15.62
CA GLY A 325 33.56 5.70 15.09
C GLY A 325 33.85 4.32 14.49
N GLU A 326 32.83 3.45 14.47
CA GLU A 326 32.92 2.10 13.90
C GLU A 326 32.00 1.98 12.68
N GLY A 327 32.51 1.41 11.59
CA GLY A 327 31.75 1.16 10.37
C GLY A 327 31.76 -0.31 9.95
N ARG A 328 30.64 -0.79 9.42
CA ARG A 328 30.51 -2.15 8.85
C ARG A 328 29.85 -2.07 7.48
N SER A 329 30.27 -2.96 6.58
CA SER A 329 29.77 -3.05 5.21
C SER A 329 29.27 -4.46 4.94
N PHE A 330 28.12 -4.55 4.28
CA PHE A 330 27.43 -5.81 4.02
C PHE A 330 26.95 -5.84 2.58
N THR A 331 26.85 -7.04 2.00
CA THR A 331 26.17 -7.25 0.71
C THR A 331 25.10 -8.31 0.92
N PHE A 332 23.87 -7.86 1.16
CA PHE A 332 22.73 -8.76 1.38
C PHE A 332 22.23 -9.34 0.05
N LYS A 333 21.64 -10.54 0.10
CA LYS A 333 21.14 -11.26 -1.08
C LYS A 333 19.60 -11.35 -1.13
N GLY A 334 18.92 -10.65 -0.23
CA GLY A 334 17.47 -10.65 -0.15
C GLY A 334 16.83 -9.71 -1.16
N ASP A 335 15.49 -9.66 -1.14
CA ASP A 335 14.75 -8.63 -1.88
C ASP A 335 14.90 -7.24 -1.23
N ARG A 336 14.30 -6.21 -1.83
CA ARG A 336 14.37 -4.83 -1.33
C ARG A 336 13.92 -4.70 0.12
N TRP A 337 12.88 -5.45 0.52
CA TRP A 337 12.33 -5.40 1.86
C TRP A 337 13.27 -6.07 2.86
N GLU A 338 13.74 -7.28 2.53
CA GLU A 338 14.64 -8.05 3.36
C GLU A 338 15.99 -7.34 3.56
N ASN A 339 16.55 -6.76 2.50
CA ASN A 339 17.80 -5.99 2.59
C ASN A 339 17.67 -4.80 3.53
N ARG A 340 16.56 -4.06 3.45
CA ARG A 340 16.28 -2.93 4.37
C ARG A 340 16.16 -3.40 5.81
N ARG A 341 15.43 -4.50 6.06
CA ARG A 341 15.25 -5.03 7.42
C ARG A 341 16.57 -5.50 8.03
N ARG A 342 17.38 -6.27 7.28
CA ARG A 342 18.70 -6.72 7.74
C ARG A 342 19.63 -5.53 8.02
N SER A 343 19.55 -4.47 7.22
CA SER A 343 20.30 -3.23 7.46
C SER A 343 19.93 -2.56 8.79
N VAL A 344 18.64 -2.54 9.14
CA VAL A 344 18.16 -2.04 10.44
C VAL A 344 18.69 -2.92 11.58
N ASP A 345 18.61 -4.24 11.45
CA ASP A 345 19.10 -5.15 12.48
C ASP A 345 20.62 -4.99 12.72
N GLU A 346 21.42 -4.82 11.66
CA GLU A 346 22.86 -4.53 11.79
C GLU A 346 23.15 -3.18 12.45
N ALA A 347 22.37 -2.14 12.15
CA ALA A 347 22.50 -0.85 12.82
C ALA A 347 22.14 -0.92 14.31
N LEU A 348 21.09 -1.65 14.67
CA LEU A 348 20.72 -1.88 16.07
C LEU A 348 21.77 -2.73 16.80
N ASN A 349 22.33 -3.75 16.16
CA ASN A 349 23.43 -4.54 16.72
C ASN A 349 24.68 -3.69 16.98
N LEU A 350 25.05 -2.83 16.02
CA LEU A 350 26.20 -1.94 16.17
C LEU A 350 25.99 -0.95 17.31
N LEU A 351 24.79 -0.36 17.41
CA LEU A 351 24.43 0.54 18.50
C LEU A 351 24.46 -0.18 19.86
N LEU A 352 23.85 -1.36 19.94
CA LEU A 352 23.80 -2.16 21.17
C LEU A 352 25.19 -2.58 21.68
N ALA A 353 26.14 -2.81 20.78
CA ALA A 353 27.52 -3.14 21.14
C ALA A 353 28.27 -1.98 21.81
N HIS A 354 27.84 -0.73 21.59
CA HIS A 354 28.47 0.47 22.13
C HIS A 354 27.73 1.07 23.32
N ILE A 355 26.58 0.51 23.68
CA ILE A 355 25.89 0.86 24.90
C ILE A 355 26.40 -0.08 26.01
N PRO A 356 26.93 0.47 27.13
CA PRO A 356 27.37 -0.30 28.28
C PRO A 356 26.31 -1.29 28.76
N ALA A 357 26.76 -2.44 29.25
CA ALA A 357 25.88 -3.53 29.68
C ALA A 357 25.17 -3.22 31.01
#